data_AF-A0AAV4DS69-F1
#
_entry.id   AF-A0AAV4DS69-F1
#
_cell.length_a   1.000
_cell.length_b   1.000
_cell.length_c   1.000
_cell.angle_alpha   90.00
_cell.angle_beta   90.00
_cell.angle_gamma   90.00
#
_symmetry.space_group_name_H-M   'P 1'
#
loop_
_entity.id
_entity.type
_entity.pdbx_description
1 polymer ?
#
loop_
_entity_poly.entity_id
_entity_poly.type
_entity_poly.pdbx_seq_one_letter_code
_entity_poly.pdbx_strand_id
1 'polypeptide(L)'
;MKNKPSTNFNLRQQSVATILMMIRVMCRVHNELAETWTDKVDIKLKHGVLLGDMVGAGFIRALAEVGIPQVTGMLFTAISDLFCRSFLPNPANGGSHDKKIGHFGFEDTPIPLQLACEAIVLEAGMDKKLRDHVGKFAHHISLARFMIQDKNMSKQPPAAETAPATEDPESHNSTAMSHLAVFSQSRQLSMLKRLAHVYVFG
;
A
#
# COMPACT_ATOMS: atom_id res chain seq x y z
N MET A 1 7.31 35.87 -5.83
CA MET A 1 5.87 35.71 -5.52
C MET A 1 5.59 34.24 -5.29
N LYS A 2 5.12 33.83 -4.10
CA LYS A 2 4.79 32.43 -3.80
C LYS A 2 3.37 32.17 -4.30
N ASN A 3 3.23 31.42 -5.39
CA ASN A 3 1.92 30.98 -5.87
C ASN A 3 1.30 30.08 -4.80
N LYS A 4 0.18 30.53 -4.21
CA LYS A 4 -0.66 29.69 -3.37
C LYS A 4 -1.15 28.53 -4.26
N PRO A 5 -0.97 27.25 -3.86
CA PRO A 5 -1.56 26.14 -4.61
C PRO A 5 -3.07 26.36 -4.69
N SER A 6 -3.63 26.20 -5.89
CA SER A 6 -5.07 26.36 -6.10
C SER A 6 -5.85 25.40 -5.18
N THR A 7 -7.02 25.79 -4.70
CA THR A 7 -7.88 24.93 -3.86
C THR A 7 -8.15 23.56 -4.47
N ASN A 8 -8.21 23.47 -5.81
CA ASN A 8 -8.36 22.22 -6.56
C ASN A 8 -7.15 21.27 -6.44
N PHE A 9 -5.96 21.81 -6.23
CA PHE A 9 -4.73 21.02 -6.08
C PHE A 9 -4.72 20.21 -4.79
N ASN A 10 -5.01 20.87 -3.66
CA ASN A 10 -5.07 20.20 -2.35
C ASN A 10 -6.19 19.15 -2.31
N LEU A 11 -7.32 19.42 -2.97
CA LEU A 11 -8.42 18.47 -3.08
C LEU A 11 -8.01 17.21 -3.84
N ARG A 12 -7.32 17.33 -4.98
CA ARG A 12 -6.87 16.16 -5.75
C ARG A 12 -5.82 15.32 -5.04
N GLN A 13 -4.87 15.94 -4.34
CA GLN A 13 -3.90 15.21 -3.53
C GLN A 13 -4.54 14.47 -2.36
N GLN A 14 -5.53 15.09 -1.72
CA GLN A 14 -6.36 14.42 -0.72
C GLN A 14 -7.11 13.25 -1.33
N SER A 15 -7.71 13.41 -2.53
CA SER A 15 -8.38 12.33 -3.24
C SER A 15 -7.46 11.14 -3.49
N VAL A 16 -6.20 11.35 -3.89
CA VAL A 16 -5.22 10.25 -4.08
C VAL A 16 -5.00 9.44 -2.79
N ALA A 17 -4.75 10.13 -1.67
CA ALA A 17 -4.55 9.47 -0.38
C ALA A 17 -5.83 8.78 0.11
N THR A 18 -6.99 9.41 -0.07
CA THR A 18 -8.30 8.87 0.29
C THR A 18 -8.63 7.62 -0.53
N ILE A 19 -8.35 7.60 -1.83
CA ILE A 19 -8.55 6.43 -2.70
C ILE A 19 -7.74 5.24 -2.16
N LEU A 20 -6.44 5.44 -1.87
CA LEU A 20 -5.59 4.37 -1.34
C LEU A 20 -6.13 3.82 -0.01
N MET A 21 -6.58 4.69 0.89
CA MET A 21 -7.16 4.29 2.16
C MET A 21 -8.48 3.53 2.00
N MET A 22 -9.37 3.98 1.10
CA MET A 22 -10.64 3.30 0.82
C MET A 22 -10.40 1.87 0.32
N ILE A 23 -9.44 1.68 -0.60
CA ILE A 23 -9.11 0.34 -1.11
C ILE A 23 -8.55 -0.54 -0.01
N ARG A 24 -7.63 -0.02 0.81
CA ARG A 24 -7.08 -0.77 1.96
C ARG A 24 -8.19 -1.22 2.91
N VAL A 25 -9.12 -0.32 3.25
CA VAL A 25 -10.27 -0.65 4.12
C VAL A 25 -11.17 -1.71 3.48
N MET A 26 -11.50 -1.57 2.19
CA MET A 26 -12.30 -2.56 1.47
C MET A 26 -11.61 -3.94 1.47
N CYS A 27 -10.33 -4.01 1.11
CA CYS A 27 -9.55 -5.26 1.13
C CYS A 27 -9.56 -5.88 2.53
N ARG A 28 -9.35 -5.07 3.58
CA ARG A 28 -9.38 -5.54 4.96
C ARG A 28 -10.74 -6.12 5.35
N VAL A 29 -11.83 -5.40 5.08
CA VAL A 29 -13.19 -5.84 5.38
C VAL A 29 -13.50 -7.16 4.66
N HIS A 30 -13.16 -7.27 3.38
CA HIS A 30 -13.38 -8.50 2.62
C HIS A 30 -12.49 -9.66 3.09
N ASN A 31 -11.24 -9.40 3.51
CA ASN A 31 -10.35 -10.42 4.07
C ASN A 31 -10.85 -10.94 5.43
N GLU A 32 -11.23 -10.04 6.35
CA GLU A 32 -11.82 -10.42 7.65
C GLU A 32 -13.12 -11.24 7.48
N LEU A 33 -13.91 -10.95 6.44
CA LEU A 33 -15.12 -11.72 6.10
C LEU A 33 -14.80 -13.08 5.50
N ALA A 34 -13.76 -13.18 4.67
CA ALA A 34 -13.31 -14.46 4.14
C ALA A 34 -12.84 -15.41 5.25
N GLU A 35 -12.24 -14.89 6.32
CA GLU A 35 -11.80 -15.67 7.49
C GLU A 35 -12.94 -16.13 8.38
N THR A 36 -14.01 -15.35 8.44
CA THR A 36 -15.20 -15.65 9.24
C THR A 36 -16.25 -16.44 8.46
N TRP A 37 -15.96 -16.81 7.21
CA TRP A 37 -16.85 -17.57 6.36
C TRP A 37 -17.03 -18.98 6.92
N THR A 38 -18.23 -19.23 7.45
CA THR A 38 -18.72 -20.55 7.86
C THR A 38 -19.89 -20.94 6.96
N ASP A 39 -20.27 -22.21 6.93
CA ASP A 39 -21.42 -22.70 6.13
C ASP A 39 -22.77 -22.02 6.49
N LYS A 40 -22.81 -21.22 7.57
CA LYS A 40 -23.96 -20.41 7.95
C LYS A 40 -23.69 -18.93 7.68
N VAL A 41 -24.30 -18.42 6.62
CA VAL A 41 -24.30 -16.98 6.30
C VAL A 41 -25.17 -16.23 7.32
N ASP A 42 -24.54 -15.66 8.34
CA ASP A 42 -25.18 -14.73 9.28
C ASP A 42 -25.44 -13.36 8.61
N ILE A 43 -26.44 -12.63 9.08
CA ILE A 43 -26.80 -11.26 8.68
C ILE A 43 -25.58 -10.33 8.78
N LYS A 44 -24.71 -10.53 9.77
CA LYS A 44 -23.46 -9.74 9.92
C LYS A 44 -22.51 -9.92 8.73
N LEU A 45 -22.39 -11.14 8.21
CA LEU A 45 -21.56 -11.46 7.05
C LEU A 45 -22.08 -10.74 5.79
N LYS A 46 -23.41 -10.70 5.60
CA LYS A 46 -24.05 -9.97 4.49
C LYS A 46 -23.80 -8.46 4.55
N HIS A 47 -23.93 -7.86 5.74
CA HIS A 47 -23.67 -6.42 5.92
C HIS A 47 -22.19 -6.08 5.71
N GLY A 48 -21.27 -6.95 6.13
CA GLY A 48 -19.84 -6.75 5.90
C GLY A 48 -19.49 -6.72 4.41
N VAL A 49 -20.01 -7.67 3.62
CA VAL A 49 -19.74 -7.71 2.17
C VAL A 49 -20.24 -6.44 1.50
N LEU A 50 -21.48 -6.03 1.81
CA LEU A 50 -22.08 -4.81 1.29
C LEU A 50 -21.30 -3.55 1.70
N LEU A 51 -20.77 -3.50 2.92
CA LEU A 51 -19.95 -2.38 3.38
C LEU A 51 -18.64 -2.30 2.59
N GLY A 52 -17.99 -3.44 2.35
CA GLY A 52 -16.82 -3.50 1.45
C GLY A 52 -17.16 -3.01 0.04
N ASP A 53 -18.26 -3.48 -0.55
CA ASP A 53 -18.70 -3.08 -1.89
C ASP A 53 -19.04 -1.59 -1.97
N MET A 54 -19.67 -1.03 -0.94
CA MET A 54 -19.96 0.40 -0.84
C MET A 54 -18.68 1.25 -0.83
N VAL A 55 -17.67 0.84 -0.05
CA VAL A 55 -16.36 1.50 -0.04
C VAL A 55 -15.68 1.35 -1.41
N GLY A 56 -15.81 0.18 -2.03
CA GLY A 56 -15.36 -0.12 -3.38
C GLY A 56 -15.92 0.85 -4.43
N ALA A 57 -17.24 0.99 -4.47
CA ALA A 57 -17.92 1.93 -5.36
C ALA A 57 -17.50 3.40 -5.10
N GLY A 58 -17.28 3.76 -3.84
CA GLY A 58 -16.82 5.09 -3.44
C GLY A 58 -15.47 5.47 -4.05
N PHE A 59 -14.49 4.56 -4.04
CA PHE A 59 -13.18 4.88 -4.61
C PHE A 59 -13.21 4.96 -6.14
N ILE A 60 -14.05 4.16 -6.85
CA ILE A 60 -14.16 4.22 -8.32
C ILE A 60 -14.63 5.62 -8.74
N ARG A 61 -15.59 6.17 -8.01
CA ARG A 61 -16.04 7.55 -8.22
C ARG A 61 -14.93 8.56 -7.95
N ALA A 62 -14.24 8.45 -6.82
CA ALA A 62 -13.14 9.36 -6.48
C ALA A 62 -11.99 9.29 -7.50
N LEU A 63 -11.72 8.11 -8.06
CA LEU A 63 -10.71 7.88 -9.10
C LEU A 63 -11.06 8.60 -10.41
N ALA A 64 -12.34 8.63 -10.78
CA ALA A 64 -12.83 9.39 -11.93
C ALA A 64 -12.67 10.91 -11.72
N GLU A 65 -12.81 11.39 -10.49
CA GLU A 65 -12.70 12.82 -10.12
C GLU A 65 -11.25 13.35 -10.13
N VAL A 66 -10.22 12.47 -10.12
CA VAL A 66 -8.81 12.88 -10.21
C VAL A 66 -8.51 13.60 -11.53
N GLY A 67 -9.12 13.16 -12.64
CA GLY A 67 -9.07 13.86 -13.93
C GLY A 67 -7.71 13.92 -14.63
N ILE A 68 -6.70 13.15 -14.19
CA ILE A 68 -5.37 13.06 -14.82
C ILE A 68 -5.12 11.61 -15.25
N PRO A 69 -5.19 11.28 -16.55
CA PRO A 69 -5.16 9.88 -17.02
C PRO A 69 -3.96 9.06 -16.54
N GLN A 70 -2.79 9.68 -16.47
CA GLN A 70 -1.58 9.01 -15.99
C GLN A 70 -1.68 8.67 -14.50
N VAL A 71 -2.17 9.61 -13.67
CA VAL A 71 -2.39 9.37 -12.23
C VAL A 71 -3.47 8.31 -12.05
N THR A 72 -4.57 8.39 -12.78
CA THR A 72 -5.65 7.41 -12.77
C THR A 72 -5.13 6.00 -13.10
N GLY A 73 -4.29 5.87 -14.14
CA GLY A 73 -3.68 4.59 -14.51
C GLY A 73 -2.74 4.03 -13.43
N MET A 74 -1.92 4.87 -12.80
CA MET A 74 -1.06 4.46 -11.69
C MET A 74 -1.86 3.98 -10.48
N LEU A 75 -2.92 4.71 -10.13
CA LEU A 75 -3.81 4.30 -9.06
C LEU A 75 -4.47 2.97 -9.41
N PHE A 76 -5.04 2.81 -10.61
CA PHE A 76 -5.65 1.55 -11.05
C PHE A 76 -4.69 0.34 -10.94
N THR A 77 -3.42 0.53 -11.27
CA THR A 77 -2.39 -0.51 -11.08
C THR A 77 -2.17 -0.83 -9.60
N ALA A 78 -2.11 0.18 -8.72
CA ALA A 78 -2.02 -0.03 -7.27
C ALA A 78 -3.24 -0.79 -6.72
N ILE A 79 -4.44 -0.45 -7.20
CA ILE A 79 -5.70 -1.14 -6.84
C ILE A 79 -5.61 -2.59 -7.27
N SER A 80 -5.24 -2.82 -8.53
CA SER A 80 -5.15 -4.17 -9.12
C SER A 80 -4.15 -5.05 -8.38
N ASP A 81 -3.00 -4.51 -7.96
CA ASP A 81 -2.02 -5.26 -7.15
C ASP A 81 -2.61 -5.65 -5.78
N LEU A 82 -3.29 -4.72 -5.09
CA LEU A 82 -3.97 -5.02 -3.82
C LEU A 82 -5.05 -6.10 -3.98
N PHE A 83 -5.87 -6.02 -5.02
CA PHE A 83 -6.92 -7.00 -5.30
C PHE A 83 -6.34 -8.37 -5.65
N CYS A 84 -5.43 -8.44 -6.62
CA CYS A 84 -4.83 -9.70 -7.04
C CYS A 84 -4.18 -10.43 -5.88
N ARG A 85 -3.52 -9.71 -4.96
CA ARG A 85 -2.90 -10.33 -3.79
C ARG A 85 -3.89 -10.73 -2.70
N SER A 86 -4.96 -9.95 -2.50
CA SER A 86 -5.98 -10.26 -1.49
C SER A 86 -6.88 -11.43 -1.90
N PHE A 87 -7.15 -11.60 -3.20
CA PHE A 87 -8.17 -12.56 -3.68
C PHE A 87 -7.61 -13.74 -4.49
N LEU A 88 -6.34 -13.71 -4.92
CA LEU A 88 -5.73 -14.87 -5.59
C LEU A 88 -4.97 -15.74 -4.58
N PRO A 89 -5.08 -17.08 -4.67
CA PRO A 89 -4.34 -17.99 -3.81
C PRO A 89 -2.83 -17.84 -4.05
N ASN A 90 -2.06 -17.79 -2.96
CA ASN A 90 -0.60 -17.71 -3.02
C ASN A 90 -0.03 -19.01 -3.65
N PRO A 91 0.71 -18.95 -4.77
CA PRO A 91 1.30 -20.15 -5.39
C PRO A 91 2.37 -20.83 -4.52
N ALA A 92 2.87 -20.18 -3.47
CA ALA A 92 3.79 -20.77 -2.50
C ALA A 92 3.13 -21.82 -1.56
N ASN A 93 1.80 -21.81 -1.45
CA ASN A 93 1.06 -22.87 -0.76
C ASN A 93 0.85 -24.02 -1.73
N GLY A 94 1.87 -24.86 -1.90
CA GLY A 94 1.86 -26.00 -2.81
C GLY A 94 0.59 -26.83 -2.71
N GLY A 95 -0.12 -26.96 -3.85
CA GLY A 95 -0.83 -28.16 -4.30
C GLY A 95 -1.89 -28.82 -3.41
N SER A 96 -2.32 -28.23 -2.30
CA SER A 96 -3.43 -28.78 -1.50
C SER A 96 -4.71 -28.02 -1.79
N HIS A 97 -5.76 -28.77 -2.14
CA HIS A 97 -7.08 -28.27 -2.51
C HIS A 97 -7.84 -27.56 -1.37
N ASP A 98 -7.25 -27.43 -0.18
CA ASP A 98 -7.71 -26.53 0.87
C ASP A 98 -7.19 -25.12 0.59
N LYS A 99 -7.81 -24.45 -0.39
CA LYS A 99 -7.55 -23.05 -0.75
C LYS A 99 -8.02 -22.11 0.38
N LYS A 100 -7.31 -22.08 1.50
CA LYS A 100 -7.34 -20.92 2.39
C LYS A 100 -6.70 -19.78 1.61
N ILE A 101 -7.50 -18.73 1.35
CA ILE A 101 -7.01 -17.45 0.83
C ILE A 101 -5.81 -17.07 1.70
N GLY A 102 -4.62 -17.05 1.09
CA GLY A 102 -3.37 -17.04 1.82
C GLY A 102 -3.28 -15.79 2.66
N HIS A 103 -3.18 -15.95 3.97
CA HIS A 103 -3.25 -14.88 4.96
C HIS A 103 -1.85 -14.24 5.13
N PHE A 104 -1.52 -13.27 4.28
CA PHE A 104 -0.35 -12.41 4.48
C PHE A 104 -0.82 -10.97 4.64
N GLY A 105 -0.08 -10.15 5.39
CA GLY A 105 -0.34 -8.71 5.55
C GLY A 105 -0.26 -7.94 4.23
N PHE A 106 -1.25 -8.12 3.35
CA PHE A 106 -1.30 -7.54 2.01
C PHE A 106 -1.52 -6.03 2.03
N GLU A 107 -1.93 -5.48 3.18
CA GLU A 107 -2.13 -4.04 3.40
C GLU A 107 -0.87 -3.23 3.08
N ASP A 108 0.32 -3.81 3.23
CA ASP A 108 1.62 -3.12 3.16
C ASP A 108 2.58 -3.65 2.08
N THR A 109 2.01 -4.24 1.03
CA THR A 109 2.78 -4.53 -0.21
C THR A 109 3.44 -3.25 -0.74
N PRO A 110 4.64 -3.34 -1.37
CA PRO A 110 5.38 -2.11 -1.72
C PRO A 110 4.78 -1.26 -2.84
N ILE A 111 4.07 -1.90 -3.77
CA ILE A 111 3.61 -1.28 -5.02
C ILE A 111 2.55 -0.20 -4.77
N PRO A 112 1.52 -0.40 -3.92
CA PRO A 112 0.47 0.60 -3.74
C PRO A 112 0.96 1.91 -3.11
N LEU A 113 1.83 1.83 -2.10
CA LEU A 113 2.40 3.03 -1.49
C LEU A 113 3.34 3.75 -2.46
N GLN A 114 4.17 3.01 -3.20
CA GLN A 114 5.03 3.56 -4.24
C GLN A 114 4.21 4.35 -5.27
N LEU A 115 3.22 3.72 -5.89
CA LEU A 115 2.43 4.34 -6.96
C LEU A 115 1.60 5.51 -6.45
N ALA A 116 1.09 5.48 -5.23
CA ALA A 116 0.38 6.61 -4.62
C ALA A 116 1.31 7.81 -4.38
N CYS A 117 2.52 7.58 -3.88
CA CYS A 117 3.51 8.64 -3.70
C CYS A 117 3.96 9.23 -5.04
N GLU A 118 4.21 8.40 -6.05
CA GLU A 118 4.55 8.88 -7.40
C GLU A 118 3.39 9.64 -8.06
N ALA A 119 2.14 9.20 -7.84
CA ALA A 119 0.92 9.87 -8.29
C ALA A 119 0.79 11.29 -7.73
N ILE A 120 1.06 11.49 -6.43
CA ILE A 120 1.04 12.82 -5.80
C ILE A 120 2.09 13.73 -6.43
N VAL A 121 3.31 13.22 -6.66
CA VAL A 121 4.39 14.00 -7.28
C VAL A 121 4.06 14.37 -8.73
N LEU A 122 3.43 13.44 -9.46
CA LEU A 122 2.98 13.68 -10.83
C LEU A 122 1.85 14.71 -10.91
N GLU A 123 0.84 14.60 -10.03
CA GLU A 123 -0.24 15.60 -9.90
C GLU A 123 0.34 16.97 -9.54
N ALA A 124 1.40 16.99 -8.73
CA ALA A 124 2.11 18.20 -8.34
C ALA A 124 2.82 18.92 -9.49
N GLY A 125 2.88 18.31 -10.69
CA GLY A 125 3.62 18.84 -11.84
C GLY A 125 5.13 18.85 -11.61
N MET A 126 5.61 18.02 -10.69
CA MET A 126 7.03 17.95 -10.33
C MET A 126 7.82 17.08 -11.31
N ASP A 127 9.14 17.23 -11.29
CA ASP A 127 10.00 16.56 -12.24
C ASP A 127 10.12 15.05 -11.99
N LYS A 128 10.49 14.33 -13.06
CA LYS A 128 10.67 12.87 -13.03
C LYS A 128 11.69 12.45 -11.97
N LYS A 129 12.75 13.23 -11.76
CA LYS A 129 13.79 12.89 -10.78
C LYS A 129 13.23 12.84 -9.37
N LEU A 130 12.42 13.84 -8.96
CA LEU A 130 11.74 13.80 -7.66
C LEU A 130 10.80 12.60 -7.56
N ARG A 131 10.04 12.32 -8.62
CA ARG A 131 9.13 11.17 -8.65
C ARG A 131 9.86 9.86 -8.44
N ASP A 132 10.99 9.65 -9.12
CA ASP A 132 11.78 8.43 -9.02
C ASP A 132 12.38 8.26 -7.61
N HIS A 133 12.84 9.34 -6.96
CA HIS A 133 13.33 9.29 -5.58
C HIS A 133 12.23 8.99 -4.58
N VAL A 134 11.07 9.62 -4.73
CA VAL A 134 9.91 9.42 -3.87
C VAL A 134 9.35 8.00 -4.03
N GLY A 135 9.27 7.49 -5.26
CA GLY A 135 8.85 6.12 -5.55
C GLY A 135 9.76 5.09 -4.89
N LYS A 136 11.09 5.23 -5.03
CA LYS A 136 12.05 4.31 -4.39
C LYS A 136 12.00 4.39 -2.86
N PHE A 137 11.88 5.59 -2.30
CA PHE A 137 11.68 5.77 -0.86
C PHE A 137 10.43 5.02 -0.37
N ALA A 138 9.29 5.22 -1.03
CA ALA A 138 8.02 4.59 -0.69
C ALA A 138 8.06 3.07 -0.85
N HIS A 139 8.73 2.57 -1.89
CA HIS A 139 8.94 1.15 -2.10
C HIS A 139 9.72 0.51 -0.94
N HIS A 140 10.90 1.05 -0.62
CA HIS A 140 11.77 0.48 0.41
C HIS A 140 11.17 0.58 1.82
N ILE A 141 10.46 1.66 2.14
CA ILE A 141 9.82 1.79 3.45
C ILE A 141 8.66 0.80 3.62
N SER A 142 7.91 0.53 2.55
CA SER A 142 6.84 -0.46 2.57
C SER A 142 7.38 -1.88 2.59
N LEU A 143 8.47 -2.16 1.88
CA LEU A 143 9.14 -3.46 1.91
C LEU A 143 9.69 -3.78 3.30
N ALA A 144 10.33 -2.80 3.97
CA ALA A 144 10.79 -2.96 5.35
C ALA A 144 9.65 -3.35 6.30
N ARG A 145 8.50 -2.66 6.21
CA ARG A 145 7.31 -2.96 7.02
C ARG A 145 6.72 -4.34 6.69
N PHE A 146 6.60 -4.66 5.40
CA PHE A 146 6.10 -5.95 4.94
C PHE A 146 6.93 -7.11 5.53
N MET A 147 8.26 -7.00 5.54
CA MET A 147 9.16 -8.01 6.10
C MET A 147 9.03 -8.16 7.62
N ILE A 148 8.77 -7.06 8.34
CA ILE A 148 8.52 -7.11 9.80
C ILE A 148 7.20 -7.84 10.08
N GLN A 149 6.15 -7.53 9.32
CA GLN A 149 4.86 -8.21 9.45
C GLN A 149 4.98 -9.70 9.11
N ASP A 150 5.68 -10.04 8.04
CA ASP A 150 5.92 -11.42 7.63
C ASP A 150 6.67 -12.21 8.71
N LYS A 151 7.76 -11.66 9.27
CA LYS A 151 8.48 -12.27 10.41
C LYS A 151 7.60 -12.46 11.65
N ASN A 152 6.69 -11.53 11.92
CA ASN A 152 5.76 -11.62 13.05
C ASN A 152 4.65 -12.66 12.83
N MET A 153 4.27 -12.91 11.57
CA MET A 153 3.30 -13.93 11.17
C MET A 153 3.95 -15.33 11.03
N SER A 154 5.24 -15.41 10.68
CA SER A 154 5.99 -16.66 10.44
C SER A 154 6.50 -17.36 11.72
N LYS A 155 5.70 -17.45 12.80
CA LYS A 155 6.01 -18.33 13.96
C LYS A 155 5.89 -19.84 13.62
N GLN A 156 6.32 -20.25 12.43
CA GLN A 156 6.58 -21.64 12.06
C GLN A 156 8.10 -21.80 11.88
N PRO A 157 8.72 -22.85 12.45
CA PRO A 157 10.17 -22.99 12.39
C PRO A 157 10.62 -23.13 10.93
N PRO A 158 11.67 -22.40 10.49
CA PRO A 158 12.09 -22.45 9.11
C PRO A 158 12.61 -23.86 8.80
N ALA A 159 12.04 -24.49 7.77
CA ALA A 159 12.69 -25.62 7.12
C ALA A 159 14.01 -25.11 6.56
N ALA A 160 15.11 -25.67 7.08
CA ALA A 160 16.45 -25.27 6.72
C ALA A 160 16.72 -25.67 5.27
N GLU A 161 16.79 -24.70 4.35
CA GLU A 161 17.54 -24.83 3.11
C GLU A 161 17.82 -23.45 2.49
N THR A 162 19.09 -23.05 2.59
CA THR A 162 19.81 -22.07 1.73
C THR A 162 19.06 -20.77 1.36
N ALA A 163 19.05 -19.80 2.27
CA ALA A 163 18.69 -18.42 1.93
C ALA A 163 19.95 -17.60 1.56
N PRO A 164 19.97 -16.91 0.39
CA PRO A 164 20.96 -15.85 0.15
C PRO A 164 20.80 -14.76 1.22
N ALA A 165 21.89 -14.07 1.57
CA ALA A 165 21.97 -13.08 2.65
C ALA A 165 20.66 -12.28 2.74
N THR A 166 19.83 -12.62 3.74
CA THR A 166 18.50 -12.05 3.89
C THR A 166 18.67 -10.58 4.21
N GLU A 167 18.43 -9.70 3.23
CA GLU A 167 18.35 -8.26 3.47
C GLU A 167 17.39 -8.03 4.64
N ASP A 168 17.80 -7.24 5.63
CA ASP A 168 16.99 -6.99 6.82
C ASP A 168 16.09 -5.75 6.62
N PRO A 169 15.01 -5.61 7.41
CA PRO A 169 14.16 -4.42 7.37
C PRO A 169 14.93 -3.10 7.59
N GLU A 170 16.02 -3.15 8.33
CA GLU A 170 16.86 -1.99 8.67
C GLU A 170 17.64 -1.48 7.45
N SER A 171 18.15 -2.39 6.61
CA SER A 171 18.83 -2.13 5.34
C SER A 171 17.89 -1.45 4.35
N HIS A 172 16.64 -1.92 4.24
CA HIS A 172 15.63 -1.25 3.42
C HIS A 172 15.26 0.12 3.96
N ASN A 173 15.09 0.28 5.28
CA ASN A 173 14.86 1.59 5.87
C ASN A 173 16.03 2.56 5.61
N SER A 174 17.28 2.08 5.74
CA SER A 174 18.49 2.86 5.42
C SER A 174 18.50 3.28 3.94
N THR A 175 18.19 2.35 3.03
CA THR A 175 18.09 2.62 1.59
C THR A 175 17.01 3.66 1.30
N ALA A 176 15.84 3.57 1.94
CA ALA A 176 14.79 4.57 1.85
C ALA A 176 15.30 5.96 2.29
N MET A 177 16.00 6.05 3.43
CA MET A 177 16.56 7.32 3.92
C MET A 177 17.60 7.92 2.96
N SER A 178 18.38 7.10 2.25
CA SER A 178 19.34 7.56 1.25
C SER A 178 18.66 8.30 0.10
N HIS A 179 17.46 7.87 -0.32
CA HIS A 179 16.67 8.55 -1.34
C HIS A 179 16.12 9.90 -0.87
N LEU A 180 15.99 10.12 0.43
CA LEU A 180 15.61 11.40 1.01
C LEU A 180 16.81 12.34 1.25
N ALA A 181 18.04 11.81 1.27
CA ALA A 181 19.25 12.58 1.57
C ALA A 181 19.64 13.58 0.46
N VAL A 182 19.16 13.36 -0.77
CA VAL A 182 19.42 14.25 -1.92
C VAL A 182 18.66 15.58 -1.84
N PHE A 183 17.68 15.71 -0.93
CA PHE A 183 16.87 16.90 -0.78
C PHE A 183 17.39 17.80 0.35
N SER A 184 17.21 19.09 0.20
CA SER A 184 17.53 20.06 1.26
C SER A 184 16.69 19.78 2.52
N GLN A 185 17.32 19.97 3.68
CA GLN A 185 16.65 19.78 4.95
C GLN A 185 15.48 20.76 5.08
N SER A 186 14.31 20.22 5.43
CA SER A 186 13.08 20.98 5.64
C SER A 186 12.26 20.33 6.74
N ARG A 187 11.34 21.10 7.33
CA ARG A 187 10.43 20.59 8.37
C ARG A 187 9.61 19.40 7.85
N GLN A 188 9.16 19.45 6.61
CA GLN A 188 8.39 18.39 5.95
C GLN A 188 9.23 17.13 5.79
N LEU A 189 10.49 17.26 5.38
CA LEU A 189 11.42 16.14 5.24
C LEU A 189 11.73 15.49 6.59
N SER A 190 11.95 16.28 7.64
CA SER A 190 12.15 15.75 9.01
C SER A 190 10.91 15.02 9.51
N MET A 191 9.71 15.55 9.25
CA MET A 191 8.45 14.90 9.60
C MET A 191 8.27 13.59 8.82
N LEU A 192 8.57 13.58 7.51
CA LEU A 192 8.48 12.37 6.69
C LEU A 192 9.43 11.27 7.19
N LYS A 193 10.68 11.60 7.51
CA LYS A 193 11.65 10.65 8.09
C LYS A 193 11.14 10.05 9.40
N ARG A 194 10.54 10.88 10.26
CA ARG A 194 9.95 10.43 11.53
C ARG A 194 8.74 9.52 11.29
N LEU A 195 7.84 9.89 10.38
CA LEU A 195 6.67 9.08 10.03
C LEU A 195 7.08 7.74 9.42
N ALA A 196 8.10 7.73 8.56
CA ALA A 196 8.66 6.51 8.00
C ALA A 196 9.19 5.57 9.08
N HIS A 197 9.95 6.08 10.04
CA HIS A 197 10.43 5.26 11.16
C HIS A 197 9.28 4.67 11.99
N VAL A 198 8.26 5.48 12.33
CA VAL A 198 7.07 5.01 13.05
C VAL A 198 6.28 4.00 12.22
N TYR A 199 6.20 4.18 10.90
CA TYR A 199 5.52 3.26 10.02
C TYR A 199 6.23 1.91 9.93
N VAL A 200 7.56 1.85 9.94
CA VAL A 200 8.28 0.58 9.87
C VAL A 200 8.31 -0.14 11.21
N PHE A 201 8.59 0.58 12.31
CA PHE A 201 8.94 -0.02 13.59
C PHE A 201 7.93 0.24 14.73
N GLY A 202 6.88 1.00 14.46
CA GLY A 202 5.78 1.24 15.41
C GLY A 202 4.69 0.19 15.28
#